data_AF-A0A2N0P9A4-F1
#
_entry.id   AF-A0A2N0P9A4-F1
#
_cell.length_a   1.000
_cell.length_b   1.000
_cell.length_c   1.000
_cell.angle_alpha   90.00
_cell.angle_beta   90.00
_cell.angle_gamma   90.00
#
_symmetry.space_group_name_H-M   'P 1'
#
loop_
_entity.id
_entity.type
_entity.pdbx_description
1 polymer ?
#
loop_
_entity_poly.entity_id
_entity_poly.type
_entity_poly.pdbx_seq_one_letter_code
_entity_poly.pdbx_strand_id
1 'polypeptide(L)'
;MSILEVMMAADELCLQEMIDYAQDYLLLYKPVVLWNHLIKWGTSRASISKDLSNWSSKEYEILSEKIEKSISHIRFLHISSGDFYKRVKPFAQCLPPDLFEDILQYHLVPGHQPSSDLIQPKRATIDSVIIERKHAALLASWIDGKDELVQNKRDCLDNPYEFKLLLRGTRDGFTGTDFHQRCDSKSSTITIMKVSNTGELIGGFTPINWSSRNDWGFTHESFIFHLGEKNV
;
A
#
# COMPACT_ATOMS: atom_id res chain seq x y z
N MET A 1 23.65 8.29 1.83
CA MET A 1 22.81 8.69 2.97
C MET A 1 21.44 8.08 2.73
N SER A 2 21.07 7.06 3.50
CA SER A 2 19.78 6.39 3.27
C SER A 2 18.64 7.28 3.78
N ILE A 3 17.46 7.20 3.17
CA ILE A 3 16.24 7.89 3.65
C ILE A 3 16.00 7.63 5.15
N LEU A 4 16.45 6.46 5.64
CA LEU A 4 16.36 6.02 7.03
C LEU A 4 17.29 6.78 7.98
N GLU A 5 18.44 7.26 7.50
CA GLU A 5 19.34 8.13 8.28
C GLU A 5 18.74 9.53 8.46
N VAL A 6 18.01 10.00 7.45
CA VAL A 6 17.28 11.28 7.50
C VAL A 6 16.11 11.19 8.50
N MET A 7 15.38 10.07 8.51
CA MET A 7 14.30 9.81 9.49
C MET A 7 14.77 9.80 10.95
N MET A 8 15.98 9.32 11.23
CA MET A 8 16.54 9.36 12.59
C MET A 8 16.91 10.79 13.04
N ALA A 9 17.15 11.70 12.10
CA ALA A 9 17.62 13.06 12.37
C ALA A 9 16.49 14.11 12.48
N ALA A 10 15.27 13.81 12.06
CA ALA A 10 14.18 14.77 11.98
C ALA A 10 13.49 15.07 13.32
N ASP A 11 13.07 16.33 13.49
CA ASP A 11 12.19 16.78 14.58
C ASP A 11 10.73 16.36 14.37
N GLU A 12 9.87 16.65 15.36
CA GLU A 12 8.49 16.17 15.41
C GLU A 12 7.60 16.72 14.26
N LEU A 13 7.95 17.88 13.69
CA LEU A 13 7.22 18.53 12.60
C LEU A 13 7.61 17.92 11.23
N CYS A 14 8.90 17.59 11.03
CA CYS A 14 9.37 16.90 9.83
C CYS A 14 9.07 15.38 9.84
N LEU A 15 8.71 14.81 10.99
CA LEU A 15 8.41 13.39 11.14
C LEU A 15 7.12 13.00 10.41
N GLN A 16 6.07 13.83 10.43
CA GLN A 16 4.78 13.49 9.80
C GLN A 16 4.89 13.49 8.26
N GLU A 17 5.49 14.52 7.69
CA GLU A 17 5.73 14.60 6.23
C GLU A 17 6.69 13.50 5.75
N MET A 18 7.70 13.15 6.55
CA MET A 18 8.56 12.02 6.24
C MET A 18 7.92 10.66 6.52
N ILE A 19 6.98 10.55 7.44
CA ILE A 19 6.18 9.33 7.67
C ILE A 19 5.22 9.12 6.50
N ASP A 20 4.69 10.17 5.89
CA ASP A 20 3.88 10.06 4.67
C ASP A 20 4.75 9.65 3.47
N TYR A 21 5.92 10.26 3.28
CA TYR A 21 6.88 9.86 2.25
C TYR A 21 7.47 8.44 2.48
N ALA A 22 7.74 8.08 3.74
CA ALA A 22 8.20 6.76 4.12
C ALA A 22 7.06 5.74 4.06
N GLN A 23 5.80 6.11 4.32
CA GLN A 23 4.65 5.26 4.04
C GLN A 23 4.60 4.94 2.55
N ASP A 24 4.76 5.91 1.64
CA ASP A 24 4.82 5.62 0.20
C ASP A 24 5.99 4.68 -0.15
N TYR A 25 7.17 4.90 0.43
CA TYR A 25 8.35 4.03 0.23
C TYR A 25 8.20 2.64 0.87
N LEU A 26 7.50 2.53 1.99
CA LEU A 26 7.36 1.30 2.80
C LEU A 26 6.05 0.54 2.50
N LEU A 27 5.10 1.18 1.82
CA LEU A 27 4.05 0.52 1.03
C LEU A 27 4.69 -0.32 -0.07
N LEU A 28 5.81 0.14 -0.64
CA LEU A 28 6.68 -0.66 -1.50
C LEU A 28 7.53 -1.70 -0.73
N TYR A 29 7.80 -1.49 0.57
CA TYR A 29 8.72 -2.29 1.42
C TYR A 29 8.10 -2.79 2.75
N LYS A 30 7.66 -4.05 2.77
CA LYS A 30 7.40 -4.96 3.93
C LYS A 30 6.99 -4.27 5.27
N PRO A 31 5.71 -4.28 5.68
CA PRO A 31 5.18 -3.68 6.93
C PRO A 31 5.92 -4.03 8.23
N VAL A 32 6.57 -5.19 8.32
CA VAL A 32 7.41 -5.55 9.47
C VAL A 32 8.66 -4.67 9.60
N VAL A 33 9.20 -4.17 8.49
CA VAL A 33 10.37 -3.29 8.47
C VAL A 33 10.01 -1.92 9.04
N LEU A 34 8.86 -1.39 8.65
CA LEU A 34 8.24 -0.20 9.22
C LEU A 34 8.14 -0.29 10.75
N TRP A 35 7.52 -1.36 11.23
CA TRP A 35 7.36 -1.63 12.66
C TRP A 35 8.71 -1.65 13.41
N ASN A 36 9.69 -2.38 12.89
CA ASN A 36 11.02 -2.46 13.52
C ASN A 36 11.71 -1.08 13.61
N HIS A 37 11.54 -0.22 12.61
CA HIS A 37 12.07 1.14 12.63
C HIS A 37 11.33 2.03 13.62
N LEU A 38 10.00 1.95 13.66
CA LEU A 38 9.19 2.70 14.62
C LEU A 38 9.62 2.38 16.07
N ILE A 39 9.82 1.11 16.39
CA ILE A 39 10.34 0.67 17.69
C ILE A 39 11.75 1.20 17.95
N LYS A 40 12.66 1.10 16.97
CA LYS A 40 14.02 1.62 17.10
C LYS A 40 14.03 3.14 17.34
N TRP A 41 13.19 3.88 16.64
CA TRP A 41 13.02 5.32 16.81
C TRP A 41 12.42 5.67 18.18
N GLY A 42 11.33 5.00 18.57
CA GLY A 42 10.65 5.25 19.83
C GLY A 42 11.54 4.97 21.04
N THR A 43 12.28 3.85 21.02
CA THR A 43 13.25 3.51 22.07
C THR A 43 14.39 4.51 22.17
N SER A 44 14.91 4.99 21.04
CA SER A 44 15.93 6.03 21.01
C SER A 44 15.42 7.36 21.57
N ARG A 45 14.17 7.74 21.29
CA ARG A 45 13.55 8.98 21.80
C ARG A 45 13.20 8.89 23.28
N ALA A 46 12.81 7.71 23.75
CA ALA A 46 12.54 7.43 25.15
C ALA A 46 13.82 7.28 26.00
N SER A 47 15.01 7.22 25.39
CA SER A 47 16.28 6.92 26.07
C SER A 47 16.25 5.64 26.90
N ILE A 48 15.46 4.64 26.46
CA ILE A 48 15.29 3.36 27.15
C ILE A 48 16.20 2.27 26.55
N SER A 49 16.48 1.24 27.34
CA SER A 49 17.34 0.13 26.93
C SER A 49 16.79 -0.60 25.70
N LYS A 50 17.68 -1.09 24.84
CA LYS A 50 17.32 -1.96 23.71
C LYS A 50 17.03 -3.41 24.14
N ASP A 51 17.46 -3.78 25.34
CA ASP A 51 17.23 -5.11 25.90
C ASP A 51 15.89 -5.16 26.62
N LEU A 52 14.93 -5.85 26.02
CA LEU A 52 13.56 -6.00 26.50
C LEU A 52 13.48 -6.73 27.85
N SER A 53 14.48 -7.53 28.23
CA SER A 53 14.47 -8.26 29.49
C SER A 53 14.50 -7.34 30.72
N ASN A 54 14.95 -6.08 30.54
CA ASN A 54 15.06 -5.09 31.60
C ASN A 54 13.87 -4.12 31.65
N TRP A 55 12.83 -4.33 30.84
CA TRP A 55 11.70 -3.41 30.75
C TRP A 55 10.67 -3.69 31.85
N SER A 56 10.31 -2.64 32.57
CA SER A 56 9.11 -2.58 33.42
C SER A 56 7.93 -2.03 32.62
N SER A 57 6.74 -2.06 33.23
CA SER A 57 5.55 -1.42 32.64
C SER A 57 5.76 0.07 32.33
N LYS A 58 6.67 0.75 33.04
CA LYS A 58 6.94 2.18 32.81
C LYS A 58 7.66 2.43 31.49
N GLU A 59 8.62 1.59 31.11
CA GLU A 59 9.31 1.72 29.82
C GLU A 59 8.34 1.48 28.65
N TYR A 60 7.43 0.52 28.79
CA TYR A 60 6.38 0.28 27.79
C TYR A 60 5.42 1.47 27.67
N GLU A 61 5.00 2.06 28.79
CA GLU A 61 4.14 3.25 28.79
C GLU A 61 4.81 4.43 28.07
N ILE A 62 6.08 4.71 28.38
CA ILE A 62 6.86 5.78 27.73
C ILE A 62 6.99 5.51 26.22
N LEU A 63 7.30 4.27 25.82
CA LEU A 63 7.38 3.93 24.39
C LEU A 63 6.02 4.11 23.70
N SER A 64 4.95 3.63 24.34
CA SER A 64 3.58 3.71 23.83
C SER A 64 3.19 5.14 23.48
N GLU A 65 3.43 6.08 24.41
CA GLU A 65 3.18 7.51 24.19
C GLU A 65 3.95 8.07 22.98
N LYS A 66 5.19 7.61 22.75
CA LYS A 66 6.00 8.09 21.62
C LYS A 66 5.50 7.60 20.28
N ILE A 67 5.01 6.36 20.21
CA ILE A 67 4.66 5.74 18.93
C ILE A 67 3.17 5.81 18.62
N GLU A 68 2.33 6.26 19.56
CA GLU A 68 0.86 6.26 19.47
C GLU A 68 0.34 6.79 18.12
N LYS A 69 0.77 8.00 17.73
CA LYS A 69 0.35 8.64 16.48
C LYS A 69 0.75 7.87 15.22
N SER A 70 1.80 7.06 15.32
CA SER A 70 2.35 6.29 14.21
C SER A 70 1.71 4.91 14.08
N ILE A 71 1.02 4.41 15.10
CA ILE A 71 0.41 3.06 15.11
C ILE A 71 -0.58 2.88 13.96
N SER A 72 -1.43 3.88 13.69
CA SER A 72 -2.44 3.83 12.62
C SER A 72 -1.86 3.74 11.21
N HIS A 73 -0.57 4.02 11.05
CA HIS A 73 0.13 3.97 9.77
C HIS A 73 0.75 2.59 9.48
N ILE A 74 0.78 1.69 10.48
CA ILE A 74 1.33 0.34 10.34
C ILE A 74 0.23 -0.64 9.90
N ARG A 75 0.46 -1.31 8.77
CA ARG A 75 -0.43 -2.36 8.25
C ARG A 75 -0.17 -3.70 8.95
N PHE A 76 -0.59 -3.82 10.21
CA PHE A 76 -0.29 -5.00 11.03
C PHE A 76 -0.81 -6.33 10.45
N LEU A 77 -1.98 -6.34 9.80
CA LEU A 77 -2.57 -7.55 9.19
C LEU A 77 -1.76 -8.09 8.01
N HIS A 78 -0.82 -7.30 7.51
CA HIS A 78 0.08 -7.65 6.42
C HIS A 78 1.48 -8.07 6.93
N ILE A 79 1.67 -8.09 8.25
CA ILE A 79 2.83 -8.72 8.87
C ILE A 79 2.58 -10.23 8.90
N SER A 80 3.59 -11.04 8.56
CA SER A 80 3.46 -12.51 8.63
C SER A 80 3.19 -12.97 10.07
N SER A 81 2.49 -14.09 10.28
CA SER A 81 2.26 -14.59 11.65
C SER A 81 3.56 -14.84 12.43
N GLY A 82 4.61 -15.30 11.73
CA GLY A 82 5.95 -15.49 12.30
C GLY A 82 6.62 -14.18 12.70
N ASP A 83 6.50 -13.13 11.89
CA ASP A 83 7.02 -11.81 12.21
C ASP A 83 6.19 -11.10 13.28
N PHE A 84 4.87 -11.24 13.24
CA PHE A 84 3.99 -10.74 14.29
C PHE A 84 4.42 -11.33 15.64
N TYR A 85 4.58 -12.65 15.71
CA TYR A 85 5.00 -13.33 16.93
C TYR A 85 6.38 -12.87 17.43
N LYS A 86 7.35 -12.69 16.52
CA LYS A 86 8.75 -12.38 16.90
C LYS A 86 9.03 -10.90 17.11
N ARG A 87 8.31 -10.02 16.40
CA ARG A 87 8.63 -8.59 16.29
C ARG A 87 7.56 -7.70 16.91
N VAL A 88 6.28 -8.04 16.77
CA VAL A 88 5.16 -7.21 17.23
C VAL A 88 4.71 -7.61 18.64
N LYS A 89 4.44 -8.90 18.85
CA LYS A 89 3.97 -9.48 20.12
C LYS A 89 4.81 -9.05 21.35
N PRO A 90 6.15 -8.93 21.29
CA PRO A 90 6.93 -8.47 22.45
C PRO A 90 6.59 -7.06 22.96
N PHE A 91 5.89 -6.25 22.15
CA PHE A 91 5.47 -4.89 22.47
C PHE A 91 3.94 -4.77 22.55
N ALA A 92 3.23 -5.85 22.88
CA ALA A 92 1.77 -5.84 23.01
C ALA A 92 1.26 -4.71 23.94
N GLN A 93 2.02 -4.37 25.00
CA GLN A 93 1.68 -3.29 25.94
C GLN A 93 1.69 -1.89 25.30
N CYS A 94 2.35 -1.71 24.15
CA CYS A 94 2.37 -0.44 23.44
C CYS A 94 1.24 -0.28 22.43
N LEU A 95 0.39 -1.30 22.26
CA LEU A 95 -0.70 -1.30 21.28
C LEU A 95 -2.04 -1.14 22.00
N PRO A 96 -3.03 -0.45 21.39
CA PRO A 96 -4.41 -0.48 21.88
C PRO A 96 -4.88 -1.93 22.06
N PRO A 97 -5.50 -2.30 23.20
CA PRO A 97 -5.87 -3.68 23.47
C PRO A 97 -6.76 -4.30 22.39
N ASP A 98 -7.75 -3.55 21.90
CA ASP A 98 -8.65 -3.99 20.85
C ASP A 98 -7.91 -4.23 19.53
N LEU A 99 -6.94 -3.37 19.19
CA LEU A 99 -6.10 -3.55 18.00
C LEU A 99 -5.26 -4.83 18.11
N PHE A 100 -4.60 -5.02 19.24
CA PHE A 100 -3.75 -6.20 19.45
C PHE A 100 -4.54 -7.50 19.36
N GLU A 101 -5.71 -7.55 20.01
CA GLU A 101 -6.59 -8.72 20.00
C GLU A 101 -7.10 -9.02 18.59
N ASP A 102 -7.45 -8.00 17.81
CA ASP A 102 -7.93 -8.19 16.44
C ASP A 102 -6.83 -8.72 15.49
N ILE A 103 -5.59 -8.21 15.62
CA ILE A 103 -4.42 -8.74 14.90
C ILE A 103 -4.15 -10.19 15.31
N LEU A 104 -4.25 -10.49 16.62
CA LEU A 104 -4.05 -11.83 17.15
C LEU A 104 -5.08 -12.82 16.59
N GLN A 105 -6.36 -12.46 16.61
CA GLN A 105 -7.44 -13.28 16.05
C GLN A 105 -7.27 -13.48 14.56
N TYR A 106 -6.87 -12.44 13.81
CA TYR A 106 -6.59 -12.56 12.38
C TYR A 106 -5.52 -13.62 12.06
N HIS A 107 -4.50 -13.76 12.91
CA HIS A 107 -3.45 -14.76 12.72
C HIS A 107 -3.81 -16.16 13.21
N LEU A 108 -4.71 -16.29 14.20
CA LEU A 108 -5.01 -17.56 14.87
C LEU A 108 -6.33 -18.20 14.43
N VAL A 109 -7.31 -17.40 14.02
CA VAL A 109 -8.69 -17.85 13.76
C VAL A 109 -8.96 -17.85 12.25
N PRO A 110 -9.12 -19.03 11.62
CA PRO A 110 -9.47 -19.10 10.20
C PRO A 110 -10.78 -18.38 9.90
N GLY A 111 -10.78 -17.50 8.91
CA GLY A 111 -11.98 -16.79 8.46
C GLY A 111 -12.33 -15.53 9.25
N HIS A 112 -11.56 -15.19 10.30
CA HIS A 112 -11.74 -13.96 11.07
C HIS A 112 -11.76 -12.73 10.16
N GLN A 113 -12.71 -11.82 10.41
CA GLN A 113 -12.81 -10.54 9.71
C GLN A 113 -12.41 -9.43 10.68
N PRO A 114 -11.28 -8.75 10.44
CA PRO A 114 -10.84 -7.66 11.29
C PRO A 114 -11.85 -6.51 11.32
N SER A 115 -11.93 -5.83 12.45
CA SER A 115 -12.70 -4.60 12.60
C SER A 115 -12.20 -3.54 11.63
N SER A 116 -13.11 -3.03 10.80
CA SER A 116 -12.86 -2.21 9.61
C SER A 116 -12.00 -0.97 9.87
N ASP A 117 -12.04 -0.41 11.08
CA ASP A 117 -11.68 0.99 11.31
C ASP A 117 -10.35 1.19 12.06
N LEU A 118 -9.84 0.16 12.73
CA LEU A 118 -8.64 0.29 13.58
C LEU A 118 -7.33 -0.04 12.85
N ILE A 119 -7.37 -0.64 11.64
CA ILE A 119 -6.23 -1.44 11.15
C ILE A 119 -5.81 -1.14 9.70
N GLN A 120 -6.43 -0.20 9.00
CA GLN A 120 -6.05 0.08 7.62
C GLN A 120 -5.93 1.58 7.38
N PRO A 121 -4.76 2.10 6.95
CA PRO A 121 -4.72 3.43 6.36
C PRO A 121 -5.82 3.51 5.29
N LYS A 122 -6.54 4.64 5.24
CA LYS A 122 -7.72 4.84 4.38
C LYS A 122 -7.48 4.16 3.05
N ARG A 123 -8.24 3.08 2.83
CA ARG A 123 -8.12 2.25 1.63
C ARG A 123 -8.26 3.17 0.43
N ALA A 124 -7.24 3.24 -0.44
CA ALA A 124 -7.37 3.99 -1.69
C ALA A 124 -8.58 3.42 -2.45
N THR A 125 -9.64 4.21 -2.54
CA THR A 125 -10.84 3.85 -3.29
C THR A 125 -10.51 3.98 -4.76
N ILE A 126 -10.67 2.89 -5.51
CA ILE A 126 -10.52 2.93 -6.96
C ILE A 126 -11.82 3.52 -7.52
N ASP A 127 -11.72 4.69 -8.15
CA ASP A 127 -12.86 5.31 -8.85
C ASP A 127 -13.11 4.64 -10.21
N SER A 128 -13.62 3.41 -10.18
CA SER A 128 -13.94 2.62 -11.38
C SER A 128 -15.28 1.90 -11.28
N VAL A 129 -15.90 1.71 -12.45
CA VAL A 129 -17.14 0.95 -12.63
C VAL A 129 -16.92 -0.36 -13.40
N ILE A 130 -15.70 -0.62 -13.86
CA ILE A 130 -15.36 -1.81 -14.66
C ILE A 130 -14.25 -2.67 -14.04
N ILE A 131 -13.50 -2.16 -13.07
CA ILE A 131 -12.50 -2.92 -12.32
C ILE A 131 -12.75 -2.86 -10.82
N GLU A 132 -12.17 -3.83 -10.13
CA GLU A 132 -12.23 -4.00 -8.68
C GLU A 132 -10.80 -4.02 -8.16
N ARG A 133 -10.64 -4.09 -6.83
CA ARG A 133 -9.33 -4.11 -6.18
C ARG A 133 -8.44 -5.26 -6.63
N LYS A 134 -9.03 -6.45 -6.83
CA LYS A 134 -8.30 -7.63 -7.32
C LYS A 134 -7.69 -7.39 -8.70
N HIS A 135 -8.44 -6.74 -9.60
CA HIS A 135 -7.94 -6.33 -10.91
C HIS A 135 -6.81 -5.31 -10.77
N ALA A 136 -6.98 -4.28 -9.94
CA ALA A 136 -5.95 -3.25 -9.76
C ALA A 136 -4.66 -3.81 -9.14
N ALA A 137 -4.75 -4.74 -8.19
CA ALA A 137 -3.59 -5.39 -7.59
C ALA A 137 -2.83 -6.27 -8.59
N LEU A 138 -3.54 -7.01 -9.44
CA LEU A 138 -2.92 -7.77 -10.53
C LEU A 138 -2.22 -6.85 -11.54
N LEU A 139 -2.86 -5.74 -11.90
CA LEU A 139 -2.26 -4.76 -12.81
C LEU A 139 -1.01 -4.12 -12.19
N ALA A 140 -1.06 -3.81 -10.89
CA ALA A 140 0.10 -3.31 -10.14
C ALA A 140 1.25 -4.33 -10.08
N SER A 141 0.96 -5.61 -9.88
CA SER A 141 2.01 -6.65 -9.87
C SER A 141 2.70 -6.77 -11.23
N TRP A 142 1.95 -6.63 -12.33
CA TRP A 142 2.53 -6.60 -13.67
C TRP A 142 3.38 -5.37 -13.95
N ILE A 143 2.98 -4.19 -13.45
CA ILE A 143 3.80 -2.96 -13.51
C ILE A 143 5.13 -3.17 -12.77
N ASP A 144 5.11 -3.84 -11.62
CA ASP A 144 6.30 -4.21 -10.86
C ASP A 144 7.16 -5.31 -11.52
N GLY A 145 6.74 -5.88 -12.65
CA GLY A 145 7.41 -7.01 -13.30
C GLY A 145 7.32 -8.32 -12.52
N LYS A 146 6.30 -8.46 -11.65
CA LYS A 146 6.04 -9.69 -10.89
C LYS A 146 5.14 -10.61 -11.72
N ASP A 147 5.64 -11.82 -11.97
CA ASP A 147 4.97 -12.87 -12.76
C ASP A 147 3.93 -13.69 -11.97
N GLU A 148 3.77 -13.43 -10.66
CA GLU A 148 2.90 -14.23 -9.80
C GLU A 148 1.43 -13.84 -9.92
N LEU A 149 0.57 -14.86 -10.05
CA LEU A 149 -0.87 -14.73 -9.89
C LEU A 149 -1.15 -14.26 -8.46
N VAL A 150 -1.78 -13.09 -8.32
CA VAL A 150 -2.37 -12.57 -7.07
C VAL A 150 -3.53 -13.51 -6.68
N GLN A 151 -3.21 -14.69 -6.17
CA GLN A 151 -4.16 -15.77 -5.85
C GLN A 151 -4.83 -15.54 -4.49
N ASN A 152 -4.18 -14.79 -3.59
CA ASN A 152 -4.66 -14.61 -2.23
C ASN A 152 -5.31 -13.23 -2.06
N LYS A 153 -6.47 -13.22 -1.37
CA LYS A 153 -7.21 -11.99 -0.99
C LYS A 153 -6.33 -10.95 -0.28
N ARG A 154 -5.23 -11.36 0.35
CA ARG A 154 -4.25 -10.49 1.02
C ARG A 154 -3.41 -9.67 0.03
N ASP A 155 -2.96 -10.29 -1.05
CA ASP A 155 -2.14 -9.63 -2.08
C ASP A 155 -2.95 -8.54 -2.81
N CYS A 156 -4.28 -8.74 -2.94
CA CYS A 156 -5.23 -7.74 -3.45
C CYS A 156 -5.38 -6.49 -2.55
N LEU A 157 -5.07 -6.62 -1.25
CA LEU A 157 -5.20 -5.55 -0.25
C LEU A 157 -3.90 -4.74 -0.10
N ASP A 158 -2.81 -5.20 -0.69
CA ASP A 158 -1.46 -4.67 -0.53
C ASP A 158 -0.96 -3.83 -1.71
N ASN A 159 -1.86 -3.42 -2.61
CA ASN A 159 -1.51 -2.56 -3.73
C ASN A 159 -0.97 -1.20 -3.24
N PRO A 160 0.30 -0.84 -3.50
CA PRO A 160 0.88 0.43 -3.08
C PRO A 160 0.46 1.59 -3.99
N TYR A 161 -0.13 1.29 -5.15
CA TYR A 161 -0.47 2.31 -6.14
C TYR A 161 -1.80 3.00 -5.85
N GLU A 162 -1.79 4.32 -5.93
CA GLU A 162 -3.00 5.13 -6.01
C GLU A 162 -3.46 5.26 -7.47
N PHE A 163 -4.55 4.57 -7.83
CA PHE A 163 -5.14 4.68 -9.16
C PHE A 163 -6.01 5.94 -9.26
N LYS A 164 -5.49 6.96 -9.96
CA LYS A 164 -6.20 8.22 -10.24
C LYS A 164 -6.94 8.13 -11.57
N LEU A 165 -8.26 8.29 -11.53
CA LEU A 165 -9.08 8.29 -12.75
C LEU A 165 -8.84 9.58 -13.56
N LEU A 166 -8.28 9.43 -14.76
CA LEU A 166 -8.08 10.54 -15.72
C LEU A 166 -9.30 10.73 -16.63
N LEU A 167 -9.80 9.63 -17.18
CA LEU A 167 -10.88 9.59 -18.17
C LEU A 167 -11.77 8.38 -17.91
N ARG A 168 -13.09 8.57 -17.94
CA ARG A 168 -14.09 7.49 -18.00
C ARG A 168 -14.99 7.73 -19.21
N GLY A 169 -14.95 6.84 -20.20
CA GLY A 169 -15.69 7.03 -21.44
C GLY A 169 -17.20 7.29 -21.26
N THR A 170 -17.85 6.58 -20.34
CA THR A 170 -19.29 6.77 -20.04
C THR A 170 -19.63 8.10 -19.37
N ARG A 171 -18.64 8.84 -18.84
CA ARG A 171 -18.81 10.16 -18.20
C ARG A 171 -18.26 11.29 -19.07
N ASP A 172 -17.09 11.07 -19.66
CA ASP A 172 -16.25 12.10 -20.25
C ASP A 172 -16.18 12.03 -21.78
N GLY A 173 -16.71 10.97 -22.41
CA GLY A 173 -16.65 10.76 -23.85
C GLY A 173 -15.57 9.74 -24.29
N PHE A 174 -15.76 9.20 -25.50
CA PHE A 174 -14.92 8.13 -26.08
C PHE A 174 -14.06 8.63 -27.26
N THR A 175 -13.96 9.93 -27.48
CA THR A 175 -13.21 10.46 -28.62
C THR A 175 -11.72 10.60 -28.30
N GLY A 176 -10.88 10.58 -29.34
CA GLY A 176 -9.46 10.90 -29.19
C GLY A 176 -9.24 12.31 -28.62
N THR A 177 -10.13 13.26 -28.94
CA THR A 177 -10.09 14.61 -28.37
C THR A 177 -10.30 14.60 -26.86
N ASP A 178 -11.30 13.85 -26.36
CA ASP A 178 -11.56 13.70 -24.92
C ASP A 178 -10.36 13.08 -24.21
N PHE A 179 -9.72 12.09 -24.85
CA PHE A 179 -8.51 11.45 -24.34
C PHE A 179 -7.35 12.43 -24.24
N HIS A 180 -6.97 13.09 -25.34
CA HIS A 180 -5.82 14.01 -25.35
C HIS A 180 -6.02 15.21 -24.41
N GLN A 181 -7.26 15.70 -24.24
CA GLN A 181 -7.54 16.78 -23.28
C GLN A 181 -7.18 16.42 -21.83
N ARG A 182 -7.24 15.14 -21.46
CA ARG A 182 -7.08 14.67 -20.07
C ARG A 182 -5.80 13.89 -19.81
N CYS A 183 -5.33 13.16 -20.82
CA CYS A 183 -4.24 12.20 -20.70
C CYS A 183 -2.91 12.74 -21.24
N ASP A 184 -2.89 13.81 -22.05
CA ASP A 184 -1.62 14.36 -22.54
C ASP A 184 -0.72 14.82 -21.39
N SER A 185 0.58 14.60 -21.57
CA SER A 185 1.62 14.83 -20.55
C SER A 185 1.48 13.96 -19.28
N LYS A 186 0.63 12.93 -19.29
CA LYS A 186 0.55 11.94 -18.21
C LYS A 186 1.40 10.72 -18.57
N SER A 187 2.32 10.37 -17.70
CA SER A 187 3.10 9.12 -17.70
C SER A 187 2.38 8.02 -16.91
N SER A 188 2.91 6.80 -16.97
CA SER A 188 2.49 5.67 -16.12
C SER A 188 0.97 5.48 -16.10
N THR A 189 0.38 5.44 -17.29
CA THR A 189 -1.06 5.35 -17.46
C THR A 189 -1.47 3.94 -17.80
N ILE A 190 -2.64 3.55 -17.32
CA ILE A 190 -3.30 2.30 -17.70
C ILE A 190 -4.63 2.62 -18.38
N THR A 191 -4.82 2.05 -19.57
CA THR A 191 -6.09 2.14 -20.30
C THR A 191 -6.81 0.81 -20.16
N ILE A 192 -8.08 0.85 -19.75
CA ILE A 192 -8.91 -0.33 -19.53
C ILE A 192 -10.22 -0.14 -20.28
N MET A 193 -10.57 -1.12 -21.11
CA MET A 193 -11.80 -1.17 -21.87
C MET A 193 -12.58 -2.42 -21.51
N LYS A 194 -13.89 -2.28 -21.33
CA LYS A 194 -14.81 -3.40 -21.16
C LYS A 194 -15.49 -3.70 -22.49
N VAL A 195 -15.27 -4.90 -23.01
CA VAL A 195 -15.84 -5.34 -24.28
C VAL A 195 -17.34 -5.60 -24.10
N SER A 196 -18.15 -5.01 -24.99
CA SER A 196 -19.61 -5.20 -24.95
C SER A 196 -19.96 -6.68 -25.17
N ASN A 197 -21.04 -7.13 -24.55
CA ASN A 197 -21.59 -8.49 -24.62
C ASN A 197 -20.72 -9.59 -23.99
N THR A 198 -19.39 -9.52 -24.07
CA THR A 198 -18.51 -10.51 -23.43
C THR A 198 -18.12 -10.12 -22.00
N GLY A 199 -18.14 -8.83 -21.68
CA GLY A 199 -17.76 -8.33 -20.36
C GLY A 199 -16.25 -8.39 -20.08
N GLU A 200 -15.46 -8.91 -21.03
CA GLU A 200 -14.01 -9.04 -20.93
C GLU A 200 -13.35 -7.67 -20.77
N LEU A 201 -12.28 -7.64 -19.99
CA LEU A 201 -11.48 -6.44 -19.82
C LEU A 201 -10.20 -6.58 -20.65
N ILE A 202 -9.97 -5.61 -21.51
CA ILE A 202 -8.75 -5.50 -22.31
C ILE A 202 -8.10 -4.15 -22.07
N GLY A 203 -6.80 -4.04 -22.31
CA GLY A 203 -6.14 -2.78 -22.08
C GLY A 203 -4.64 -2.84 -22.29
N GLY A 204 -3.98 -1.79 -21.80
CA GLY A 204 -2.53 -1.70 -21.79
C GLY A 204 -2.04 -0.65 -20.81
N PHE A 205 -0.81 -0.86 -20.36
CA PHE A 205 -0.05 0.07 -19.55
C PHE A 205 1.06 0.70 -20.39
N THR A 206 1.33 1.98 -20.15
CA THR A 206 2.50 2.64 -20.69
C THR A 206 3.11 3.64 -19.69
N PRO A 207 4.44 3.60 -19.46
CA PRO A 207 5.11 4.58 -18.60
C PRO A 207 5.39 5.90 -19.32
N ILE A 208 5.34 5.95 -20.65
CA ILE A 208 5.67 7.16 -21.41
C ILE A 208 4.51 8.15 -21.43
N ASN A 209 4.83 9.42 -21.61
CA ASN A 209 3.84 10.49 -21.70
C ASN A 209 3.02 10.38 -22.97
N TRP A 210 1.71 10.54 -22.86
CA TRP A 210 0.87 10.79 -24.03
C TRP A 210 1.13 12.17 -24.61
N SER A 211 1.02 12.28 -25.93
CA SER A 211 1.08 13.53 -26.66
C SER A 211 0.13 13.47 -27.84
N SER A 212 -0.53 14.59 -28.14
CA SER A 212 -1.25 14.79 -29.41
C SER A 212 -0.33 14.97 -30.63
N ARG A 213 0.99 14.85 -30.46
CA ARG A 213 1.96 14.86 -31.56
C ARG A 213 1.87 13.53 -32.30
N ASN A 214 2.09 13.59 -33.61
CA ASN A 214 2.09 12.40 -34.46
C ASN A 214 3.47 11.74 -34.45
N ASP A 215 3.91 11.27 -33.28
CA ASP A 215 5.17 10.58 -33.05
C ASP A 215 4.98 9.27 -32.29
N TRP A 216 6.02 8.43 -32.29
CA TRP A 216 6.05 7.15 -31.58
C TRP A 216 7.07 7.22 -30.45
N GLY A 217 6.68 6.80 -29.26
CA GLY A 217 7.58 6.58 -28.14
C GLY A 217 8.05 5.13 -28.05
N PHE A 218 9.25 4.91 -27.51
CA PHE A 218 9.82 3.57 -27.31
C PHE A 218 10.05 3.29 -25.83
N THR A 219 9.63 2.11 -25.38
CA THR A 219 9.90 1.59 -24.03
C THR A 219 9.71 0.07 -23.99
N HIS A 220 10.43 -0.61 -23.11
CA HIS A 220 10.29 -2.05 -22.86
C HIS A 220 9.31 -2.38 -21.72
N GLU A 221 8.84 -1.37 -21.00
CA GLU A 221 7.99 -1.52 -19.82
C GLU A 221 6.48 -1.45 -20.17
N SER A 222 6.13 -1.10 -21.41
CA SER A 222 4.73 -1.13 -21.85
C SER A 222 4.27 -2.55 -22.08
N PHE A 223 3.03 -2.84 -21.71
CA PHE A 223 2.40 -4.14 -21.96
C PHE A 223 0.92 -3.97 -22.30
N ILE A 224 0.38 -4.96 -23.04
CA ILE A 224 -1.05 -5.12 -23.27
C ILE A 224 -1.56 -6.31 -22.46
N PHE A 225 -2.84 -6.30 -22.12
CA PHE A 225 -3.43 -7.38 -21.33
C PHE A 225 -4.86 -7.69 -21.72
N HIS A 226 -5.28 -8.88 -21.31
CA HIS A 226 -6.65 -9.39 -21.38
C HIS A 226 -6.98 -10.12 -20.06
N LEU A 227 -8.11 -9.73 -19.45
CA LEU A 227 -8.67 -10.36 -18.25
C LEU A 227 -10.07 -10.88 -18.61
N GLY A 228 -10.19 -12.20 -18.75
CA GLY A 228 -11.48 -12.88 -18.88
C GLY A 228 -12.09 -13.25 -17.52
N GLU A 229 -13.38 -13.57 -17.48
CA GLU A 229 -14.08 -13.97 -16.24
C GLU A 229 -13.47 -15.18 -15.52
N LYS A 230 -12.63 -15.98 -16.20
CA LYS A 230 -11.97 -17.17 -15.64
C LYS A 230 -10.61 -16.90 -14.98
N ASN A 231 -10.09 -15.68 -15.05
CA ASN A 231 -8.74 -15.34 -14.57
C ASN A 231 -8.74 -14.55 -13.25
N VAL A 232 -9.87 -14.48 -12.51
CA VAL A 232 -10.00 -13.69 -11.28
C VAL A 232 -10.96 -14.29 -10.27
#